data_AF-A0A645CQT6-F1
#
_entry.id   AF-A0A645CQT6-F1
#
_cell.length_a   1.000
_cell.length_b   1.000
_cell.length_c   1.000
_cell.angle_alpha   90.00
_cell.angle_beta   90.00
_cell.angle_gamma   90.00
#
_symmetry.space_group_name_H-M   'P 1'
#
loop_
_entity.id
_entity.type
_entity.pdbx_description
1 polymer ?
#
loop_
_entity_poly.entity_id
_entity_poly.type
_entity_poly.pdbx_seq_one_letter_code
_entity_poly.pdbx_strand_id
1 'polypeptide(L)' 'MQDSECIIAVNKNDTAPIFEIADYGICGDLFKVAPMLTEAIRAAKAAK' A
#
# COMPACT_ATOMS: atom_id res chain seq x y z
N MET A 1 -11.89 9.55 -3.00
CA MET A 1 -10.97 8.54 -3.54
C MET A 1 -10.32 9.04 -4.82
N GLN A 2 -11.07 9.56 -5.81
CA GLN A 2 -10.48 10.17 -7.02
C GLN A 2 -9.71 11.49 -6.78
N ASP A 3 -9.97 12.20 -5.67
CA ASP A 3 -9.24 13.44 -5.32
C ASP A 3 -8.06 13.21 -4.35
N SER A 4 -7.66 11.95 -4.12
CA SER A 4 -6.49 11.65 -3.29
C SER A 4 -5.22 11.80 -4.12
N GLU A 5 -4.23 12.54 -3.63
CA GLU A 5 -2.95 12.75 -4.33
C GLU A 5 -2.10 11.47 -4.47
N CYS A 6 -2.35 10.47 -3.62
CA CYS A 6 -1.66 9.19 -3.65
C CYS A 6 -2.58 8.07 -3.14
N ILE A 7 -2.72 7.03 -3.95
CA ILE A 7 -3.56 5.86 -3.70
C ILE A 7 -2.65 4.62 -3.68
N ILE A 8 -2.60 3.94 -2.54
CA ILE A 8 -1.86 2.69 -2.36
C ILE A 8 -2.86 1.55 -2.15
N ALA A 9 -2.86 0.57 -3.04
CA ALA A 9 -3.72 -0.59 -2.98
C ALA A 9 -2.96 -1.85 -2.51
N VAL A 10 -3.57 -2.60 -1.59
CA VAL A 10 -3.08 -3.92 -1.15
C VAL A 10 -4.18 -4.94 -1.37
N ASN A 11 -3.95 -5.94 -2.21
CA ASN A 11 -4.92 -6.98 -2.51
C ASN A 11 -4.23 -8.34 -2.70
N LYS A 12 -4.91 -9.44 -2.38
CA LYS A 12 -4.41 -10.79 -2.62
C LYS A 12 -4.52 -11.20 -4.10
N ASN A 13 -5.47 -10.62 -4.82
CA ASN A 13 -5.67 -10.87 -6.24
C ASN A 13 -4.94 -9.78 -7.05
N ASP A 14 -3.96 -10.20 -7.86
CA ASP A 14 -3.19 -9.35 -8.76
C ASP A 14 -3.99 -8.79 -9.94
N THR A 15 -5.14 -9.39 -10.27
CA THR A 15 -6.05 -8.93 -11.32
C THR A 15 -7.16 -8.01 -10.81
N ALA A 16 -7.07 -7.52 -9.57
CA ALA A 16 -8.12 -6.69 -8.98
C ALA A 16 -8.24 -5.32 -9.67
N PRO A 17 -9.45 -4.85 -10.03
CA PRO A 17 -9.66 -3.55 -10.71
C PRO A 17 -9.18 -2.33 -9.91
N ILE A 18 -8.99 -2.48 -8.59
CA ILE A 18 -8.46 -1.41 -7.73
C ILE A 18 -7.06 -0.96 -8.16
N PHE A 19 -6.28 -1.83 -8.81
CA PHE A 19 -4.94 -1.50 -9.29
C PHE A 19 -4.96 -0.57 -10.51
N GLU A 20 -6.07 -0.45 -11.22
CA GLU A 20 -6.19 0.48 -12.36
C GLU A 20 -6.25 1.95 -11.92
N ILE A 21 -6.66 2.19 -10.68
CA ILE A 21 -6.78 3.54 -10.10
C ILE A 21 -5.73 3.83 -9.01
N ALA A 22 -4.87 2.87 -8.69
CA ALA A 22 -3.88 3.01 -7.63
C ALA A 22 -2.52 3.44 -8.20
N ASP A 23 -1.85 4.37 -7.54
CA ASP A 23 -0.49 4.79 -7.88
C ASP A 23 0.53 3.71 -7.53
N TYR A 24 0.28 2.98 -6.44
CA TYR A 24 1.10 1.86 -5.99
C TYR A 24 0.23 0.66 -5.64
N GLY A 25 0.61 -0.53 -6.12
CA GLY A 25 -0.09 -1.78 -5.87
C GLY A 25 0.81 -2.82 -5.23
N ILE A 26 0.33 -3.48 -4.17
CA ILE A 26 0.98 -4.62 -3.54
C ILE A 26 0.05 -5.83 -3.64
N CYS A 27 0.52 -6.88 -4.34
CA CYS A 27 -0.15 -8.18 -4.32
C CYS A 27 0.29 -8.95 -3.07
N GLY A 28 -0.59 -9.08 -2.07
CA GLY A 28 -0.27 -9.71 -0.80
C GLY A 28 -1.39 -9.68 0.24
N ASP A 29 -1.14 -10.32 1.38
CA ASP A 29 -2.06 -10.30 2.50
C ASP A 29 -2.00 -8.97 3.25
N LEU A 30 -3.13 -8.27 3.34
CA LEU A 30 -3.25 -7.00 4.05
C LEU A 30 -2.71 -7.06 5.50
N PHE A 31 -2.97 -8.15 6.22
CA PHE A 31 -2.55 -8.30 7.61
C PHE A 31 -1.05 -8.55 7.77
N LYS A 32 -0.36 -8.95 6.70
CA LYS A 32 1.11 -9.02 6.68
C LYS A 32 1.72 -7.71 6.21
N VAL A 33 1.16 -7.14 5.15
CA VAL A 33 1.69 -5.94 4.49
C VAL A 33 1.51 -4.69 5.36
N ALA A 34 0.34 -4.49 5.98
CA ALA A 34 0.06 -3.30 6.79
C ALA A 34 1.04 -3.10 7.98
N PRO A 35 1.32 -4.11 8.82
CA PRO A 35 2.28 -3.93 9.91
C PRO A 35 3.72 -3.74 9.40
N MET A 36 4.14 -4.48 8.35
CA MET A 36 5.47 -4.33 7.76
C MET A 36 5.68 -2.91 7.20
N LEU A 37 4.69 -2.38 6.48
CA LEU A 37 4.76 -1.02 5.93
C LEU A 37 4.80 0.03 7.06
N THR A 38 4.01 -0.17 8.11
CA THR A 38 3.99 0.73 9.27
C THR A 38 5.35 0.77 9.96
N GLU A 39 5.99 -0.38 10.16
CA GLU A 39 7.31 -0.48 10.78
C GLU A 39 8.38 0.19 9.90
N ALA A 40 8.39 -0.09 8.59
CA ALA A 40 9.31 0.52 7.65
C ALA A 40 9.18 2.05 7.62
N ILE A 41 7.95 2.59 7.62
CA ILE A 41 7.71 4.04 7.66
C ILE A 41 8.20 4.63 8.99
N ARG A 42 7.97 3.97 10.12
CA ARG A 42 8.47 4.44 11.42
C ARG A 42 10.00 4.47 11.45
N ALA A 43 10.66 3.42 10.97
CA ALA A 43 12.12 3.38 10.87
C ALA A 43 12.66 4.49 9.95
N ALA A 44 12.05 4.68 8.77
CA ALA A 44 12.44 5.73 7.83
C ALA A 44 12.24 7.14 8.40
N LYS A 45 11.20 7.36 9.23
CA LYS A 45 10.98 8.63 9.93
C LYS A 45 11.96 8.86 11.08
N ALA A 46 12.38 7.79 11.77
CA ALA A 46 13.33 7.88 12.89
C ALA A 46 14.79 8.06 12.42
N ALA A 47 15.11 7.63 11.20
CA ALA A 47 16.42 7.80 10.57
C ALA A 47 16.62 9.18 9.92
N LYS A 48 15.62 10.07 10.01
CA LYS A 48 15.61 11.41 9.41
C LYS A 48 15.62 12.47 10.51
#